data_AF-A0A973XS87-F1
#
_entry.id   AF-A0A973XS87-F1
#
_cell.length_a   1.000
_cell.length_b   1.000
_cell.length_c   1.000
_cell.angle_alpha   90.00
_cell.angle_beta   90.00
_cell.angle_gamma   90.00
#
_symmetry.space_group_name_H-M   'P 1'
#
loop_
_entity.id
_entity.type
_entity.pdbx_description
1 polymer ?
#
loop_
_entity_poly.entity_id
_entity_poly.type
_entity_poly.pdbx_seq_one_letter_code
_entity_poly.pdbx_strand_id
1 'polypeptide(L)'
;MGETMADPAVRRRRTTVRALVGAATACAAAVPVGHWAAHPGGLLALARTFDHPLLFGWLFLAALTAALIVGFRHAAVRVVVSVLAAAAVLFGGPVSLLLAQSAFTTTLQDAPAPGRPDRHLVVEEGADLIDPFWQVYVDEGTGLTTRRWQVAHFNGDDPANALEEAAWAGPDRIRLVTDDGDGERHTYVIDLSPVTGEPSRTLSRG
;
A
#
# COMPACT_ATOMS: atom_id res chain seq x y z
N MET A 1 21.78 25.79 47.11
CA MET A 1 21.03 24.79 46.33
C MET A 1 20.76 25.42 44.97
N GLY A 2 21.71 25.31 44.04
CA GLY A 2 21.68 26.03 42.77
C GLY A 2 21.06 25.16 41.69
N GLU A 3 19.86 25.52 41.23
CA GLU A 3 19.30 24.98 39.98
C GLU A 3 20.29 25.28 38.86
N THR A 4 20.87 24.22 38.30
CA THR A 4 21.73 24.31 37.13
C THR A 4 20.85 24.77 35.98
N MET A 5 20.89 26.07 35.67
CA MET A 5 20.15 26.68 34.58
C MET A 5 20.67 26.07 33.27
N ALA A 6 20.02 24.99 32.82
CA ALA A 6 20.42 24.27 31.63
C ALA A 6 20.37 25.23 30.45
N ASP A 7 21.52 25.38 29.78
CA ASP A 7 21.69 26.22 28.59
C ASP A 7 20.50 26.00 27.61
N PRO A 8 19.77 27.06 27.24
CA PRO A 8 18.62 26.97 26.34
C PRO A 8 18.95 26.29 25.01
N ALA A 9 20.20 26.38 24.54
CA ALA A 9 20.66 25.70 23.33
C ALA A 9 20.68 24.18 23.49
N VAL A 10 21.09 23.67 24.66
CA VAL A 10 21.11 22.23 24.97
C VAL A 10 19.68 21.68 25.10
N ARG A 11 18.78 22.44 25.74
CA ARG A 11 17.37 22.07 25.88
C ARG A 11 16.67 21.99 24.51
N ARG A 12 16.84 23.02 23.66
CA ARG A 12 16.27 23.06 22.30
C ARG A 12 16.74 21.88 21.46
N ARG A 13 18.05 21.59 21.47
CA ARG A 13 18.65 20.46 20.76
C ARG A 13 18.05 19.11 21.18
N ARG A 14 17.88 18.88 22.49
CA ARG A 14 17.26 17.64 23.00
C ARG A 14 15.82 17.48 22.53
N THR A 15 15.04 18.57 22.54
CA THR A 15 13.66 18.55 22.03
C THR A 15 13.62 18.24 20.54
N THR A 16 14.49 18.87 19.73
CA THR A 16 14.59 18.58 18.30
C THR A 16 14.93 17.12 18.02
N VAL A 17 15.94 16.56 18.71
CA VAL A 17 16.30 15.15 18.53
C VAL A 17 15.13 14.23 18.89
N ARG A 18 14.42 14.50 20.00
CA ARG A 18 13.24 13.71 20.38
C ARG A 18 12.12 13.80 19.34
N ALA A 19 11.86 14.98 18.79
CA ALA A 19 10.86 15.17 17.74
C ALA A 19 11.24 14.39 16.47
N LEU A 20 12.51 14.43 16.05
CA LEU A 20 12.99 13.70 14.88
C LEU A 20 12.94 12.19 15.08
N VAL A 21 13.31 11.70 16.26
CA VAL A 21 13.17 10.28 16.61
C VAL A 21 11.69 9.87 16.61
N GLY A 22 10.81 10.69 17.20
CA GLY A 22 9.36 10.44 17.16
C GLY A 22 8.80 10.37 15.74
N ALA A 23 9.22 11.28 14.86
CA ALA A 23 8.85 11.26 13.44
C ALA A 23 9.36 10.00 12.72
N ALA A 24 10.61 9.60 12.98
CA ALA A 24 11.16 8.36 12.44
C ALA A 24 10.35 7.15 12.92
N THR A 25 10.05 7.05 14.21
CA THR A 25 9.22 5.96 14.76
C THR A 25 7.82 5.93 14.13
N ALA A 26 7.19 7.08 13.92
CA ALA A 26 5.89 7.16 13.26
C ALA A 26 5.95 6.68 11.80
N CYS A 27 6.99 7.06 11.04
CA CYS A 27 7.20 6.59 9.67
C CYS A 27 7.46 5.08 9.62
N ALA A 28 8.23 4.55 10.58
CA ALA A 28 8.47 3.11 10.68
C ALA A 28 7.19 2.33 11.01
N ALA A 29 6.30 2.90 11.82
CA ALA A 29 5.01 2.30 12.16
C ALA A 29 3.97 2.39 11.03
N ALA A 30 4.10 3.34 10.11
CA ALA A 30 3.18 3.53 8.98
C ALA A 30 3.08 2.26 8.10
N VAL A 31 4.20 1.62 7.79
CA VAL A 31 4.26 0.43 6.92
C VAL A 31 3.48 -0.77 7.48
N PRO A 32 3.73 -1.25 8.72
CA PRO A 32 2.96 -2.36 9.27
C PRO A 32 1.48 -2.01 9.48
N VAL A 33 1.15 -0.75 9.75
CA VAL A 33 -0.25 -0.29 9.84
C VAL A 33 -0.92 -0.38 8.47
N GLY A 34 -0.26 0.06 7.41
CA GLY A 34 -0.75 -0.06 6.03
C GLY A 34 -0.96 -1.52 5.63
N HIS A 35 0.03 -2.39 5.87
CA HIS A 35 -0.10 -3.82 5.61
C HIS A 35 -1.23 -4.46 6.39
N TRP A 36 -1.37 -4.15 7.68
CA TRP A 36 -2.49 -4.64 8.48
C TRP A 36 -3.83 -4.17 7.92
N ALA A 37 -3.93 -2.91 7.51
CA ALA A 37 -5.13 -2.34 6.92
C ALA A 37 -5.48 -2.89 5.53
N ALA A 38 -4.49 -3.39 4.78
CA ALA A 38 -4.66 -3.99 3.46
C ALA A 38 -5.10 -5.46 3.50
N HIS A 39 -5.25 -6.08 4.68
CA HIS A 39 -5.80 -7.43 4.79
C HIS A 39 -7.25 -7.47 4.27
N PRO A 40 -7.74 -8.64 3.80
CA PRO A 40 -9.13 -8.79 3.38
C PRO A 40 -10.11 -8.27 4.45
N GLY A 41 -10.95 -7.30 4.08
CA GLY A 41 -11.93 -6.66 4.96
C GLY A 41 -11.38 -5.50 5.80
N GLY A 42 -10.12 -5.13 5.60
CA GLY A 42 -9.48 -3.99 6.23
C GLY A 42 -9.96 -2.64 5.67
N LEU A 43 -9.63 -1.56 6.37
CA LEU A 43 -10.09 -0.20 6.04
C LEU A 43 -9.33 0.34 4.83
N LEU A 44 -10.06 0.57 3.73
CA LEU A 44 -9.49 1.01 2.47
C LEU A 44 -8.79 2.36 2.57
N ALA A 45 -9.38 3.32 3.29
CA ALA A 45 -8.78 4.64 3.48
C ALA A 45 -7.42 4.55 4.20
N LEU A 46 -7.33 3.65 5.19
CA LEU A 46 -6.12 3.43 5.96
C LEU A 46 -5.06 2.71 5.11
N ALA A 47 -5.46 1.67 4.37
CA ALA A 47 -4.60 0.98 3.42
C ALA A 47 -4.03 1.98 2.40
N ARG A 48 -4.87 2.70 1.65
CA ARG A 48 -4.44 3.68 0.64
C ARG A 48 -3.53 4.78 1.19
N THR A 49 -3.78 5.25 2.41
CA THR A 49 -2.94 6.31 3.02
C THR A 49 -1.54 5.79 3.39
N PHE A 50 -1.46 4.54 3.83
CA PHE A 50 -0.23 3.95 4.35
C PHE A 50 0.47 2.99 3.37
N ASP A 51 -0.10 2.77 2.19
CA ASP A 51 0.44 1.93 1.11
C ASP A 51 1.53 2.65 0.30
N HIS A 52 2.43 3.32 1.00
CA HIS A 52 3.57 4.03 0.42
C HIS A 52 4.87 3.67 1.16
N PRO A 53 5.26 2.38 1.19
CA PRO A 53 6.38 1.91 1.99
C PRO A 53 7.70 2.60 1.63
N LEU A 54 7.91 2.90 0.34
CA LEU A 54 9.09 3.64 -0.12
C LEU A 54 9.12 5.08 0.41
N LEU A 55 7.99 5.80 0.36
CA LEU A 55 7.89 7.16 0.88
C LEU A 55 8.18 7.20 2.38
N PHE A 56 7.53 6.34 3.16
CA PHE A 56 7.76 6.27 4.61
C PHE A 56 9.17 5.80 4.95
N GLY A 57 9.77 4.92 4.15
CA GLY A 57 11.17 4.51 4.27
C GLY A 57 12.14 5.68 4.07
N TRP A 58 11.94 6.50 3.03
CA TRP A 58 12.75 7.71 2.80
C TRP A 58 12.58 8.76 3.89
N LEU A 59 11.35 8.99 4.35
CA LEU A 59 11.07 9.91 5.46
C LEU A 59 11.70 9.43 6.77
N PHE A 60 11.63 8.13 7.06
CA PHE A 60 12.31 7.51 8.19
C PHE A 60 13.83 7.74 8.13
N LEU A 61 14.45 7.43 6.98
CA LEU A 61 15.89 7.60 6.80
C LEU A 61 16.31 9.06 6.95
N ALA A 62 15.55 10.00 6.37
CA ALA A 62 15.81 11.43 6.48
C ALA A 62 15.71 11.92 7.92
N ALA A 63 14.63 11.56 8.63
CA ALA A 63 14.41 11.95 10.02
C ALA A 63 15.48 11.38 10.96
N LEU A 64 15.85 10.11 10.78
CA LEU A 64 16.90 9.46 11.57
C LEU A 64 18.28 10.08 11.29
N THR A 65 18.63 10.32 10.02
CA THR A 65 19.88 10.98 9.63
C THR A 65 19.98 12.37 10.27
N ALA A 66 18.91 13.16 10.20
CA ALA A 66 18.84 14.47 10.85
C ALA A 66 19.00 14.35 12.37
N ALA A 67 18.36 13.37 13.01
CA ALA A 67 18.48 13.14 14.45
C ALA A 67 19.92 12.83 14.85
N LEU A 68 20.64 12.01 14.07
CA LEU A 68 22.04 11.66 14.31
C LEU A 68 22.97 12.87 14.11
N ILE A 69 22.80 13.63 13.02
CA ILE A 69 23.62 14.82 12.72
C ILE A 69 23.45 15.89 13.80
N VAL A 70 22.21 16.12 14.26
CA VAL A 70 21.91 17.07 15.34
C VAL A 70 22.37 16.51 16.68
N GLY A 71 22.19 15.21 16.91
CA GLY A 71 22.39 14.49 18.17
C GLY A 71 23.83 14.17 18.53
N PHE A 72 24.74 14.09 17.55
CA PHE A 72 26.17 13.94 17.77
C PHE A 72 26.94 15.26 17.60
N ARG A 73 27.90 15.51 18.49
CA ARG A 73 28.79 16.69 18.43
C ARG A 73 30.06 16.45 17.61
N HIS A 74 30.46 15.19 17.44
CA HIS A 74 31.71 14.83 16.80
C HIS A 74 31.63 14.99 15.27
N ALA A 75 32.52 15.80 14.70
CA ALA A 75 32.52 16.12 13.28
C ALA A 75 32.68 14.88 12.40
N ALA A 76 33.57 13.94 12.78
CA ALA A 76 33.78 12.72 12.01
C ALA A 76 32.50 11.86 11.92
N VAL A 77 31.72 11.76 13.00
CA VAL A 77 30.45 10.99 12.99
C VAL A 77 29.45 11.64 12.04
N ARG A 78 29.36 12.97 12.05
CA ARG A 78 28.49 13.71 11.14
C ARG A 78 28.89 13.49 9.69
N VAL A 79 30.18 13.52 9.38
CA VAL A 79 30.70 13.26 8.03
C VAL A 79 30.36 11.82 7.60
N VAL A 80 30.64 10.82 8.43
CA VAL A 80 30.35 9.42 8.12
C VAL A 80 28.84 9.20 7.88
N VAL A 81 27.98 9.72 8.77
CA VAL A 81 26.52 9.62 8.61
C VAL A 81 26.04 10.30 7.33
N SER A 82 26.56 11.49 7.00
CA SER A 82 26.20 12.19 5.77
C SER A 82 26.64 11.43 4.52
N VAL A 83 27.84 10.83 4.52
CA VAL A 83 28.33 10.01 3.41
C VAL A 83 27.49 8.76 3.21
N LEU A 84 27.14 8.07 4.30
CA LEU A 84 26.26 6.90 4.23
C LEU A 84 24.86 7.26 3.73
N ALA A 85 24.29 8.37 4.20
CA ALA A 85 23.00 8.84 3.71
C ALA A 85 23.05 9.22 2.22
N ALA A 86 24.12 9.89 1.77
CA ALA A 86 24.31 10.21 0.36
C ALA A 86 24.45 8.95 -0.50
N ALA A 87 25.20 7.96 -0.04
CA ALA A 87 25.31 6.66 -0.72
C ALA A 87 23.95 5.94 -0.77
N ALA A 88 23.20 5.93 0.33
CA ALA A 88 21.87 5.33 0.36
C ALA A 88 20.92 5.98 -0.65
N VAL A 89 20.92 7.32 -0.77
CA VAL A 89 20.13 8.04 -1.79
C VAL A 89 20.61 7.69 -3.21
N LEU A 90 21.92 7.69 -3.44
CA LEU A 90 22.51 7.45 -4.76
C LEU A 90 22.21 6.05 -5.29
N PHE A 91 22.30 5.01 -4.44
CA PHE A 91 22.08 3.63 -4.85
C PHE A 91 20.64 3.17 -4.64
N GLY A 92 20.00 3.56 -3.53
CA GLY A 92 18.64 3.18 -3.19
C GLY A 92 17.58 3.96 -3.97
N GLY A 93 17.86 5.20 -4.38
CA GLY A 93 16.94 6.04 -5.15
C GLY A 93 16.51 5.42 -6.47
N PRO A 94 17.45 5.04 -7.37
CA PRO A 94 17.13 4.37 -8.63
C PRO A 94 16.39 3.04 -8.43
N VAL A 95 16.80 2.23 -7.46
CA VAL A 95 16.12 0.97 -7.14
C VAL A 95 14.69 1.22 -6.66
N SER A 96 14.48 2.21 -5.81
CA SER A 96 13.14 2.60 -5.34
C SER A 96 12.26 3.08 -6.49
N LEU A 97 12.83 3.84 -7.44
CA LEU A 97 12.09 4.31 -8.61
C LEU A 97 11.66 3.13 -9.49
N LEU A 98 12.55 2.16 -9.72
CA LEU A 98 12.24 0.95 -10.47
C LEU A 98 11.12 0.14 -9.78
N LEU A 99 11.21 -0.05 -8.47
CA LEU A 99 10.18 -0.77 -7.70
C LEU A 99 8.84 -0.02 -7.63
N ALA A 100 8.88 1.32 -7.65
CA ALA A 100 7.65 2.10 -7.72
C ALA A 100 6.94 1.92 -9.07
N GLN A 101 7.69 1.71 -10.16
CA GLN A 101 7.12 1.51 -11.49
C GLN A 101 6.35 0.18 -11.61
N SER A 102 6.83 -0.90 -10.98
CA SER A 102 6.14 -2.20 -10.96
C SER A 102 4.92 -2.23 -10.02
N ALA A 103 4.74 -1.18 -9.20
CA ALA A 103 3.64 -1.09 -8.23
C ALA A 103 2.44 -0.26 -8.76
N PHE A 104 2.51 0.28 -9.97
CA PHE A 104 1.38 1.02 -10.52
C PHE A 104 0.30 0.07 -11.02
N THR A 105 -0.84 0.10 -10.35
CA THR A 105 -2.09 -0.42 -10.87
C THR A 105 -2.92 0.73 -11.44
N THR A 106 -3.67 0.44 -12.50
CA THR A 106 -4.68 1.33 -13.08
C THR A 106 -6.05 0.75 -12.79
N THR A 107 -6.95 1.56 -12.25
CA THR A 107 -8.35 1.15 -12.08
C THR A 107 -9.01 1.11 -13.47
N LEU A 108 -9.34 -0.10 -13.93
CA LEU A 108 -10.06 -0.32 -15.18
C LEU A 108 -11.56 -0.13 -15.01
N GLN A 109 -12.08 -0.53 -13.86
CA GLN A 109 -13.50 -0.53 -13.58
C GLN A 109 -13.78 -0.19 -12.13
N ASP A 110 -14.78 0.66 -11.93
CA ASP A 110 -15.41 0.94 -10.65
C ASP A 110 -16.91 1.04 -10.89
N ALA A 111 -17.65 0.01 -10.47
CA ALA A 111 -19.08 -0.12 -10.76
C ALA A 111 -19.88 -0.40 -9.48
N PRO A 112 -20.91 0.40 -9.16
CA PRO A 112 -21.74 0.15 -8.01
C PRO A 112 -22.57 -1.12 -8.18
N ALA A 113 -22.85 -1.81 -7.08
CA ALA A 113 -23.73 -2.96 -7.07
C ALA A 113 -25.18 -2.54 -7.39
N PRO A 114 -25.95 -3.37 -8.12
CA PRO A 114 -27.35 -3.08 -8.40
C PRO A 114 -28.16 -2.86 -7.12
N GLY A 115 -28.75 -1.67 -6.96
CA GLY A 115 -29.55 -1.32 -5.78
C GLY A 115 -28.75 -1.08 -4.49
N ARG A 116 -27.41 -1.10 -4.55
CA ARG A 116 -26.50 -0.87 -3.41
C ARG A 116 -25.35 0.07 -3.78
N PRO A 117 -25.57 1.40 -3.68
CA PRO A 117 -24.54 2.39 -4.02
C PRO A 117 -23.41 2.47 -2.97
N ASP A 118 -23.53 1.76 -1.85
CA ASP A 118 -22.52 1.62 -0.82
C ASP A 118 -21.54 0.47 -1.11
N ARG A 119 -21.71 -0.25 -2.23
CA ARG A 119 -20.90 -1.40 -2.61
C ARG A 119 -20.40 -1.24 -4.03
N HIS A 120 -19.11 -1.38 -4.23
CA HIS A 120 -18.46 -1.18 -5.51
C HIS A 120 -17.62 -2.38 -5.91
N LEU A 121 -17.73 -2.79 -7.18
CA LEU A 121 -16.83 -3.74 -7.82
C LEU A 121 -15.70 -2.93 -8.44
N VAL A 122 -14.47 -3.18 -7.98
CA VAL A 122 -13.28 -2.49 -8.45
C VAL A 122 -12.34 -3.50 -9.11
N VAL A 123 -11.91 -3.19 -10.33
CA VAL A 123 -10.91 -3.98 -11.07
C VAL A 123 -9.69 -3.10 -11.28
N GLU A 124 -8.56 -3.58 -10.81
CA GLU A 124 -7.26 -2.95 -10.95
C GLU A 124 -6.38 -3.83 -11.83
N GLU A 125 -5.79 -3.24 -12.87
CA GLU A 125 -4.80 -3.89 -13.74
C GLU A 125 -3.41 -3.35 -13.40
N GLY A 126 -2.47 -4.24 -13.17
CA GLY A 126 -1.05 -3.91 -13.07
C GLY A 126 -0.23 -4.72 -14.05
N ALA A 127 1.09 -4.56 -13.99
CA ALA A 127 2.02 -5.36 -14.77
C ALA A 127 3.19 -5.82 -13.90
N ASP A 128 3.50 -7.12 -13.93
CA ASP A 128 4.72 -7.66 -13.35
C ASP A 128 5.79 -7.78 -14.45
N LEU A 129 6.62 -6.75 -14.57
CA LEU A 129 7.65 -6.53 -15.60
C LEU A 129 7.12 -6.42 -17.04
N ILE A 130 6.47 -7.46 -17.56
CA ILE A 130 5.98 -7.57 -18.95
C ILE A 130 4.53 -8.10 -18.96
N ASP A 131 4.17 -8.94 -18.01
CA ASP A 131 2.91 -9.65 -18.02
C ASP A 131 1.85 -8.91 -17.18
N PRO A 132 0.63 -8.70 -17.72
CA PRO A 132 -0.42 -8.01 -16.99
C PRO A 132 -0.96 -8.90 -15.86
N PHE A 133 -1.46 -8.29 -14.80
CA PHE A 133 -2.25 -8.98 -13.78
C PHE A 133 -3.48 -8.17 -13.42
N TRP A 134 -4.54 -8.85 -13.02
CA TRP A 134 -5.79 -8.24 -12.60
C TRP A 134 -6.12 -8.60 -11.16
N GLN A 135 -6.42 -7.56 -10.38
CA GLN A 135 -6.91 -7.67 -9.01
C GLN A 135 -8.37 -7.23 -8.99
N VAL A 136 -9.24 -8.11 -8.51
CA VAL A 136 -10.67 -7.85 -8.40
C VAL A 136 -11.04 -7.69 -6.94
N TYR A 137 -11.66 -6.56 -6.62
CA TYR A 137 -12.03 -6.16 -5.27
C TYR A 137 -13.51 -5.83 -5.14
N VAL A 138 -14.01 -5.96 -3.92
CA VAL A 138 -15.26 -5.34 -3.49
C VAL A 138 -14.97 -4.34 -2.40
N ASP A 139 -15.37 -3.10 -2.65
CA ASP A 139 -15.34 -2.02 -1.67
C ASP A 139 -16.73 -1.89 -1.04
N GLU A 140 -16.86 -2.21 0.25
CA GLU A 140 -18.11 -2.16 1.02
C GLU A 140 -18.11 -0.98 2.00
N GLY A 141 -19.18 -0.19 1.98
CA GLY A 141 -19.39 0.96 2.86
C GLY A 141 -18.93 2.28 2.24
N THR A 142 -18.99 3.35 3.03
CA THR A 142 -18.77 4.72 2.53
C THR A 142 -17.64 5.45 3.28
N GLY A 143 -16.94 6.32 2.54
CA GLY A 143 -15.95 7.24 3.07
C GLY A 143 -14.79 6.54 3.81
N LEU A 144 -14.50 7.00 5.02
CA LEU A 144 -13.37 6.50 5.83
C LEU A 144 -13.61 5.09 6.41
N THR A 145 -14.85 4.60 6.34
CA THR A 145 -15.23 3.28 6.85
C THR A 145 -15.32 2.21 5.78
N THR A 146 -15.05 2.55 4.51
CA THR A 146 -15.06 1.60 3.40
C THR A 146 -14.05 0.49 3.67
N ARG A 147 -14.49 -0.76 3.53
CA ARG A 147 -13.69 -1.96 3.66
C ARG A 147 -13.47 -2.58 2.30
N ARG A 148 -12.25 -3.06 2.04
CA ARG A 148 -11.91 -3.70 0.76
C ARG A 148 -11.74 -5.19 0.95
N TRP A 149 -12.41 -5.98 0.13
CA TRP A 149 -12.30 -7.44 0.09
C TRP A 149 -11.74 -7.89 -1.25
N GLN A 150 -10.72 -8.75 -1.22
CA GLN A 150 -10.17 -9.35 -2.43
C GLN A 150 -11.05 -10.51 -2.90
N VAL A 151 -11.60 -10.37 -4.09
CA VAL A 151 -12.47 -11.36 -4.73
C VAL A 151 -11.65 -12.30 -5.60
N ALA A 152 -10.76 -11.75 -6.42
CA ALA A 152 -9.91 -12.55 -7.28
C ALA A 152 -8.55 -11.91 -7.59
N HIS A 153 -7.61 -12.75 -7.98
CA HIS A 153 -6.32 -12.40 -8.56
C HIS A 153 -6.09 -13.27 -9.80
N PHE A 154 -5.77 -12.63 -10.92
CA PHE A 154 -5.45 -13.29 -12.18
C PHE A 154 -4.09 -12.81 -12.66
N ASN A 155 -3.14 -13.73 -12.84
CA ASN A 155 -1.86 -13.46 -13.47
C ASN A 155 -1.94 -13.79 -14.97
N GLY A 156 -1.59 -12.83 -15.82
CA GLY A 156 -1.65 -12.91 -17.28
C GLY A 156 -0.43 -13.56 -17.93
N ASP A 157 0.51 -14.15 -17.16
CA ASP A 157 1.62 -14.95 -17.70
C ASP A 157 1.15 -16.07 -18.65
N ASP A 158 -0.06 -16.59 -18.42
CA ASP A 158 -0.77 -17.48 -19.33
C ASP A 158 -2.00 -16.75 -19.87
N PRO A 159 -2.18 -16.62 -21.20
CA PRO A 159 -3.39 -16.05 -21.79
C PRO A 159 -4.67 -16.67 -21.25
N ALA A 160 -4.64 -17.96 -20.87
CA ALA A 160 -5.81 -18.66 -20.35
C ALA A 160 -6.32 -18.13 -19.00
N ASN A 161 -5.47 -17.40 -18.29
CA ASN A 161 -5.76 -16.78 -17.01
C ASN A 161 -6.17 -15.31 -17.15
N ALA A 162 -6.14 -14.73 -18.35
CA ALA A 162 -6.46 -13.33 -18.57
C ALA A 162 -7.92 -13.02 -18.18
N LEU A 163 -8.12 -11.95 -17.42
CA LEU A 163 -9.45 -11.51 -17.02
C LEU A 163 -10.11 -10.76 -18.19
N GLU A 164 -11.11 -11.37 -18.80
CA GLU A 164 -11.90 -10.76 -19.88
C GLU A 164 -13.01 -9.88 -19.33
N GLU A 165 -13.67 -10.33 -18.25
CA GLU A 165 -14.84 -9.63 -17.72
C GLU A 165 -14.96 -9.80 -16.21
N ALA A 166 -15.30 -8.72 -15.53
CA ALA A 166 -15.79 -8.73 -14.16
C ALA A 166 -17.05 -7.89 -14.05
N ALA A 167 -18.17 -8.50 -13.67
CA ALA A 167 -19.47 -7.84 -13.61
C ALA A 167 -20.30 -8.29 -12.42
N TRP A 168 -21.21 -7.42 -11.99
CA TRP A 168 -22.27 -7.81 -11.06
C TRP A 168 -23.27 -8.74 -11.75
N ALA A 169 -23.55 -9.89 -11.14
CA ALA A 169 -24.66 -10.78 -11.50
C ALA A 169 -25.87 -10.65 -10.53
N GLY A 170 -25.77 -9.71 -9.59
CA GLY A 170 -26.77 -9.37 -8.57
C GLY A 170 -26.16 -8.42 -7.54
N PRO A 171 -26.93 -7.94 -6.54
CA PRO A 171 -26.41 -7.05 -5.48
C PRO A 171 -25.30 -7.69 -4.61
N ASP A 172 -25.30 -9.03 -4.51
CA ASP A 172 -24.40 -9.80 -3.65
C ASP A 172 -23.66 -10.89 -4.44
N ARG A 173 -23.50 -10.72 -5.75
CA ARG A 173 -22.92 -11.76 -6.62
C ARG A 173 -22.10 -11.17 -7.75
N ILE A 174 -20.89 -11.67 -7.90
CA ILE A 174 -19.96 -11.29 -8.96
C ILE A 174 -19.81 -12.44 -9.94
N ARG A 175 -19.78 -12.10 -11.23
CA ARG A 175 -19.42 -12.99 -12.33
C ARG A 175 -18.07 -12.53 -12.89
N LEU A 176 -17.14 -13.47 -12.98
CA LEU A 176 -15.83 -13.29 -13.59
C LEU A 176 -15.74 -14.21 -14.81
N VAL A 177 -15.10 -13.76 -15.88
CA VAL A 177 -14.85 -14.56 -17.08
C VAL A 177 -13.39 -14.48 -17.44
N THR A 178 -12.79 -15.63 -17.72
CA THR A 178 -11.50 -15.74 -18.40
C THR A 178 -11.71 -16.44 -19.75
N ASP A 179 -10.85 -16.14 -20.72
CA ASP A 179 -10.75 -16.86 -21.99
C ASP A 179 -9.51 -17.75 -21.93
N ASP A 180 -9.61 -19.01 -22.34
CA ASP A 180 -8.50 -19.95 -22.31
C ASP A 180 -7.50 -19.79 -23.47
N GLY A 181 -7.76 -18.85 -24.39
CA GLY A 181 -6.93 -18.59 -25.57
C GLY A 181 -7.24 -19.50 -26.77
N ASP A 182 -7.96 -20.60 -26.55
CA ASP A 182 -8.51 -21.48 -27.58
C ASP A 182 -10.00 -21.18 -27.86
N GLY A 183 -10.56 -20.17 -27.18
CA GLY A 183 -11.92 -19.68 -27.32
C GLY A 183 -12.92 -20.33 -26.35
N GLU A 184 -12.47 -21.16 -25.40
CA GLU A 184 -13.33 -21.60 -24.31
C GLU A 184 -13.32 -20.57 -23.17
N ARG A 185 -14.52 -20.17 -22.75
CA ARG A 185 -14.70 -19.18 -21.68
C ARG A 185 -15.01 -19.87 -20.36
N HIS A 186 -14.18 -19.60 -19.37
CA HIS A 186 -14.42 -20.05 -17.99
C HIS A 186 -15.14 -18.98 -17.20
N THR A 187 -16.37 -19.28 -16.77
CA THR A 187 -17.17 -18.38 -15.93
C THR A 187 -17.11 -18.80 -14.47
N TYR A 188 -16.74 -17.85 -13.60
CA TYR A 188 -16.73 -18.02 -12.16
C TYR A 188 -17.78 -17.12 -11.53
N VAL A 189 -18.61 -17.70 -10.67
CA VAL A 189 -19.56 -16.96 -9.85
C VAL A 189 -19.08 -16.98 -8.40
N ILE A 190 -19.07 -15.81 -7.78
CA ILE A 190 -18.67 -15.62 -6.37
C ILE A 190 -19.80 -14.89 -5.66
N ASP A 191 -20.38 -15.57 -4.67
CA ASP A 191 -21.36 -14.97 -3.76
C ASP A 191 -20.63 -14.15 -2.68
N LEU A 192 -21.24 -13.03 -2.31
CA LEU A 192 -20.79 -12.13 -1.24
C LEU A 192 -21.75 -12.20 -0.05
N SER A 193 -21.21 -11.95 1.14
CA SER A 193 -22.01 -11.69 2.33
C SER A 193 -22.89 -10.46 2.13
N PRO A 194 -24.22 -10.57 2.28
CA PRO A 194 -25.11 -9.41 2.18
C PRO A 194 -24.83 -8.34 3.23
N VAL A 195 -24.23 -8.72 4.37
CA VAL A 195 -23.99 -7.81 5.49
C VAL A 195 -22.61 -7.15 5.40
N THR A 196 -21.59 -7.90 5.01
CA THR A 196 -20.18 -7.44 5.12
C THR A 196 -19.49 -7.22 3.78
N GLY A 197 -20.06 -7.70 2.67
CA GLY A 197 -19.41 -7.71 1.36
C GLY A 197 -18.29 -8.74 1.21
N GLU A 198 -18.02 -9.54 2.25
CA GLU A 198 -16.99 -10.57 2.26
C GLU A 198 -17.32 -11.67 1.23
N PRO A 199 -16.38 -12.04 0.34
CA PRO A 199 -16.61 -13.09 -0.63
C PRO A 199 -16.61 -14.46 0.04
N SER A 200 -17.48 -15.35 -0.43
CA SER A 200 -17.55 -16.74 0.02
C SER A 200 -16.26 -17.54 -0.27
N ARG A 201 -15.50 -17.10 -1.28
CA ARG A 201 -14.16 -17.60 -1.61
C ARG A 201 -13.40 -16.52 -2.38
N THR A 202 -12.08 -16.54 -2.25
CA THR A 202 -11.18 -15.77 -3.12
C THR A 202 -10.62 -16.69 -4.20
N LEU A 203 -10.68 -16.25 -5.45
CA LEU A 203 -10.13 -16.98 -6.60
C LEU A 203 -8.69 -16.51 -6.90
N SER A 204 -7.77 -17.44 -7.13
CA SER A 204 -6.41 -17.11 -7.57
C SER A 204 -6.04 -17.98 -8.77
N ARG A 205 -5.60 -17.35 -9.85
CA ARG A 205 -5.15 -17.98 -11.09
C ARG A 205 -3.83 -17.36 -11.53
N GLY A 206 -2.93 -18.20 -12.02
CA GLY A 206 -1.60 -17.86 -12.52
C GLY A 206 -0.83 -19.12 -12.86
#